data_AF-A0A1H4APK5-F1
#
_entry.id   AF-A0A1H4APK5-F1
#
_cell.length_a   1.000
_cell.length_b   1.000
_cell.length_c   1.000
_cell.angle_alpha   90.00
_cell.angle_beta   90.00
_cell.angle_gamma   90.00
#
_symmetry.space_group_name_H-M   'P 1'
#
loop_
_entity.id
_entity.type
_entity.pdbx_description
1 polymer ?
#
loop_
_entity_poly.entity_id
_entity_poly.type
_entity_poly.pdbx_seq_one_letter_code
_entity_poly.pdbx_strand_id
1 'polypeptide(L)'
;MQAIPFRDRLQQMIYKVINPFVKGLIRIGLTPNAVTTIGLILNIGVAVIFVFGAEESNRGDLSFVGWGGALVLFAGLFDMLDGQVARLGNMSSKFGALYDSVLDRYSELIMFLGICYYLVSHHYFLSSLFAFIALIGSMMVSYTRARAEGLGIQSKGGLMQRPERVVTIGICALACGITGHYIGGGYKIYVPGISFHIFETMSIFTIPITIMAFMTNITAINRLRDAKKVMDAAEQKERETATKVEKKDMMEKAVPVVVIGLIFISALFNFGGVNTVFSQTQDQSNPSPLKFPVPKGITNQLFYLQRDPNTNTIICELNTNDKGQVVQNDPVHVYWLRFEENNEKKELGYIQRKFAYGIESKVLANDQYELRFVSHKKLPMYLIKSDDDKKYHVYVTVNNKKIQIERIFLRIEGGSFWLPNVKYVEIKGMNASNNTLTTERIKI
;
A
#
# COMPACT_ATOMS: atom_id res chain seq x y z
N MET A 1 43.39 -4.94 5.46
CA MET A 1 42.19 -4.92 6.33
C MET A 1 41.33 -3.74 5.91
N GLN A 2 40.16 -3.98 5.31
CA GLN A 2 39.21 -2.89 5.04
C GLN A 2 38.70 -2.34 6.38
N ALA A 3 38.80 -1.02 6.56
CA ALA A 3 38.34 -0.37 7.78
C ALA A 3 36.82 -0.56 7.92
N ILE A 4 36.41 -1.27 8.97
CA ILE A 4 34.99 -1.44 9.31
C ILE A 4 34.36 -0.03 9.43
N PRO A 5 33.27 0.27 8.70
CA PRO A 5 32.57 1.55 8.76
C PRO A 5 32.23 1.95 10.19
N PHE A 6 32.29 3.25 10.51
CA PHE A 6 32.03 3.77 11.86
C PHE A 6 30.67 3.30 12.42
N ARG A 7 29.64 3.25 11.57
CA ARG A 7 28.31 2.73 11.90
C ARG A 7 28.34 1.29 12.39
N ASP A 8 29.11 0.43 11.73
CA ASP A 8 29.19 -1.00 12.05
C ASP A 8 29.96 -1.22 13.37
N ARG A 9 30.97 -0.38 13.66
CA ARG A 9 31.64 -0.38 14.98
C ARG A 9 30.70 0.08 16.09
N LEU A 10 29.92 1.13 15.85
CA LEU A 10 28.94 1.63 16.81
C LEU A 10 27.88 0.57 17.12
N GLN A 11 27.36 -0.09 16.08
CA GLN A 11 26.40 -1.17 16.19
C GLN A 11 26.97 -2.38 16.95
N GLN A 12 28.22 -2.76 16.69
CA GLN A 12 28.90 -3.83 17.44
C GLN A 12 29.12 -3.46 18.91
N MET A 13 29.45 -2.21 19.23
CA MET A 13 29.54 -1.75 20.63
C MET A 13 28.19 -1.82 21.33
N ILE A 14 27.12 -1.33 20.68
CA ILE A 14 25.76 -1.40 21.20
C ILE A 14 25.37 -2.86 21.50
N TYR A 15 25.64 -3.79 20.57
CA TYR A 15 25.36 -5.22 20.80
C TYR A 15 26.20 -5.83 21.91
N LYS A 16 27.47 -5.42 22.06
CA LYS A 16 28.30 -5.91 23.17
C LYS A 16 27.74 -5.51 24.53
N VAL A 17 27.13 -4.33 24.62
CA VAL A 17 26.48 -3.84 25.85
C VAL A 17 25.11 -4.47 26.05
N ILE A 18 24.28 -4.57 25.00
CA ILE A 18 22.88 -5.03 25.10
C ILE A 18 22.77 -6.57 25.23
N ASN A 19 23.62 -7.33 24.53
CA ASN A 19 23.48 -8.79 24.46
C ASN A 19 23.54 -9.52 25.83
N PRO A 20 24.37 -9.12 26.81
CA PRO A 20 24.33 -9.68 28.15
C PRO A 20 22.95 -9.53 28.81
N PHE A 21 22.32 -8.36 28.68
CA PHE A 21 20.97 -8.12 29.21
C PHE A 21 19.94 -8.98 28.49
N VAL A 22 20.00 -9.04 27.15
CA VAL A 22 19.09 -9.88 26.35
C VAL A 22 19.20 -11.36 26.74
N LYS A 23 20.42 -11.88 26.92
CA LYS A 23 20.65 -13.25 27.40
C LYS A 23 20.12 -13.46 28.82
N GLY A 24 20.23 -12.45 29.68
CA GLY A 24 19.62 -12.46 31.01
C GLY A 24 18.10 -12.59 30.93
N LEU A 25 17.43 -11.77 30.12
CA LEU A 25 15.98 -11.83 29.92
C LEU A 25 15.53 -13.20 29.39
N ILE A 26 16.25 -13.75 28.41
CA ILE A 26 15.98 -15.09 27.88
C ILE A 26 16.14 -16.16 28.97
N ARG A 27 17.17 -16.05 29.82
CA ARG A 27 17.40 -17.00 30.93
C ARG A 27 16.30 -16.93 32.00
N ILE A 28 15.72 -15.76 32.23
CA ILE A 28 14.58 -15.56 33.13
C ILE A 28 13.26 -16.08 32.49
N GLY A 29 13.28 -16.44 31.21
CA GLY A 29 12.11 -16.97 30.50
C GLY A 29 11.18 -15.88 29.95
N LEU A 30 11.64 -14.63 29.85
CA LEU A 30 10.85 -13.57 29.23
C LEU A 30 10.73 -13.81 27.73
N THR A 31 9.49 -13.89 27.25
CA THR A 31 9.18 -13.97 25.82
C THR A 31 9.27 -12.58 25.17
N PRO A 32 9.49 -12.50 23.84
CA PRO A 32 9.48 -11.21 23.13
C PRO A 32 8.20 -10.41 23.36
N ASN A 33 7.04 -11.07 23.27
CA ASN A 33 5.75 -10.42 23.50
C ASN A 33 5.64 -9.86 24.92
N ALA A 34 6.15 -10.57 25.93
CA ALA A 34 6.15 -10.07 27.31
C ALA A 34 7.02 -8.80 27.45
N VAL A 35 8.18 -8.75 26.79
CA VAL A 35 9.05 -7.57 26.76
C VAL A 35 8.33 -6.37 26.12
N THR A 36 7.66 -6.59 24.98
CA THR A 36 6.82 -5.55 24.34
C THR A 36 5.68 -5.09 25.26
N THR A 37 4.99 -6.01 25.95
CA THR A 37 3.92 -5.66 26.90
C THR A 37 4.45 -4.84 28.07
N ILE A 38 5.64 -5.15 28.58
CA ILE A 38 6.31 -4.35 29.61
C ILE A 38 6.60 -2.94 29.07
N GLY A 39 7.10 -2.82 27.84
CA GLY A 39 7.29 -1.52 27.16
C GLY A 39 6.00 -0.69 27.11
N LEU A 40 4.86 -1.31 26.78
CA LEU A 40 3.55 -0.66 26.82
C LEU A 40 3.17 -0.18 28.23
N ILE A 41 3.33 -1.03 29.24
CA ILE A 41 3.03 -0.69 30.65
C ILE A 41 3.90 0.50 31.11
N LEU A 42 5.18 0.52 30.73
CA LEU A 42 6.07 1.64 31.03
C LEU A 42 5.62 2.93 30.35
N ASN A 43 5.18 2.89 29.10
CA ASN A 43 4.63 4.06 28.40
C ASN A 43 3.28 4.53 28.98
N ILE A 44 2.44 3.62 29.49
CA ILE A 44 1.28 3.99 30.32
C ILE A 44 1.77 4.73 31.58
N GLY A 45 2.82 4.24 32.23
CA GLY A 45 3.47 4.91 33.35
C GLY A 45 3.95 6.32 33.01
N VAL A 46 4.54 6.53 31.83
CA VAL A 46 4.93 7.87 31.34
C VAL A 46 3.71 8.79 31.30
N ALA A 47 2.60 8.34 30.68
CA ALA A 47 1.40 9.14 30.58
C ALA A 47 0.83 9.48 31.97
N VAL A 48 0.85 8.51 32.89
CA VAL A 48 0.45 8.70 34.29
C VAL A 48 1.31 9.75 34.98
N ILE A 49 2.64 9.74 34.81
CA ILE A 49 3.53 10.76 35.38
C ILE A 49 3.17 12.15 34.87
N PHE A 50 2.93 12.30 33.56
CA PHE A 50 2.52 13.59 33.00
C PHE A 50 1.13 14.02 33.47
N VAL A 51 0.16 13.11 33.60
CA VAL A 51 -1.17 13.45 34.10
C VAL A 51 -1.12 13.83 35.58
N PHE A 52 -0.42 13.08 36.43
CA PHE A 52 -0.24 13.47 37.84
C PHE A 52 0.51 14.78 37.98
N GLY A 53 1.56 14.99 37.18
CA GLY A 53 2.24 16.29 37.13
C GLY A 53 1.30 17.41 36.71
N ALA A 54 0.32 17.16 35.86
CA ALA A 54 -0.65 18.16 35.43
C ALA A 54 -1.62 18.59 36.54
N GLU A 55 -2.00 17.66 37.42
CA GLU A 55 -3.00 17.89 38.48
C GLU A 55 -2.36 18.36 39.80
N GLU A 56 -1.24 17.78 40.18
CA GLU A 56 -0.63 17.96 41.51
C GLU A 56 0.52 18.98 41.53
N SER A 57 1.08 19.30 40.36
CA SER A 57 2.23 20.21 40.27
C SER A 57 1.83 21.59 39.78
N ASN A 58 2.66 22.58 40.11
CA ASN A 58 2.52 23.92 39.58
C ASN A 58 3.28 24.05 38.26
N ARG A 59 2.90 25.02 37.43
CA ARG A 59 3.55 25.29 36.13
C ARG A 59 5.08 25.43 36.17
N GLY A 60 5.64 25.87 37.29
CA GLY A 60 7.09 26.01 37.48
C GLY A 60 7.81 24.74 37.96
N ASP A 61 7.08 23.68 38.29
CA ASP A 61 7.64 22.39 38.70
C ASP A 61 7.76 21.46 37.49
N LEU A 62 8.96 21.41 36.93
CA LEU A 62 9.29 20.60 35.76
C LEU A 62 9.86 19.22 36.14
N SER A 63 9.83 18.85 37.43
CA SER A 63 10.35 17.56 37.91
C SER A 63 9.62 16.37 37.27
N PHE A 64 8.28 16.46 37.14
CA PHE A 64 7.46 15.44 36.47
C PHE A 64 7.80 15.31 34.98
N VAL A 65 8.12 16.41 34.30
CA VAL A 65 8.61 16.38 32.91
C VAL A 65 9.94 15.63 32.85
N GLY A 66 10.85 15.90 33.80
CA GLY A 66 12.13 15.21 33.92
C GLY A 66 12.00 13.71 34.14
N TRP A 67 11.18 13.29 35.11
CA TRP A 67 10.90 11.89 35.41
C TRP A 67 10.17 11.18 34.27
N GLY A 68 9.22 11.85 33.63
CA GLY A 68 8.57 11.38 32.41
C GLY A 68 9.60 11.11 31.31
N GLY A 69 10.54 12.05 31.09
CA GLY A 69 11.65 11.89 30.15
C GLY A 69 12.56 10.70 30.45
N ALA A 70 12.95 10.53 31.73
CA ALA A 70 13.74 9.39 32.16
C ALA A 70 13.02 8.06 31.90
N LEU A 71 11.72 7.98 32.21
CA LEU A 71 10.92 6.79 31.98
C LEU A 71 10.69 6.52 30.49
N VAL A 72 10.55 7.54 29.64
CA VAL A 72 10.51 7.39 28.17
C VAL A 72 11.79 6.74 27.65
N LEU A 73 12.96 7.22 28.07
CA LEU A 73 14.24 6.63 27.68
C LEU A 73 14.36 5.19 28.15
N PHE A 74 13.94 4.91 29.38
CA PHE A 74 13.95 3.56 29.94
C PHE A 74 12.99 2.61 29.21
N ALA A 75 11.76 3.04 28.94
CA ALA A 75 10.77 2.28 28.18
C ALA A 75 11.26 1.99 26.75
N GLY A 76 11.88 2.98 26.10
CA GLY A 76 12.49 2.83 24.79
C GLY A 76 13.58 1.76 24.71
N LEU A 77 14.22 1.41 25.83
CA LEU A 77 15.14 0.27 25.86
C LEU A 77 14.39 -1.06 25.70
N PHE A 78 13.24 -1.25 26.37
CA PHE A 78 12.45 -2.48 26.26
C PHE A 78 11.92 -2.69 24.84
N ASP A 79 11.48 -1.61 24.20
CA ASP A 79 11.06 -1.59 22.79
C ASP A 79 12.18 -1.95 21.80
N MET A 80 13.45 -1.78 22.18
CA MET A 80 14.59 -2.23 21.37
C MET A 80 15.02 -3.66 21.70
N LEU A 81 14.71 -4.12 22.91
CA LEU A 81 15.12 -5.42 23.45
C LEU A 81 14.25 -6.56 22.92
N ASP A 82 12.94 -6.36 22.73
CA ASP A 82 12.01 -7.41 22.30
C ASP A 82 12.42 -8.09 20.97
N GLY A 83 12.83 -7.31 19.97
CA GLY A 83 13.31 -7.81 18.69
C GLY A 83 14.66 -8.53 18.83
N GLN A 84 15.51 -8.12 19.78
CA GLN A 84 16.76 -8.84 20.08
C GLN A 84 16.48 -10.15 20.83
N VAL A 85 15.55 -10.15 21.78
CA VAL A 85 15.09 -11.35 22.50
C VAL A 85 14.48 -12.34 21.49
N ALA A 86 13.70 -11.87 20.51
CA ALA A 86 13.14 -12.70 19.45
C ALA A 86 14.22 -13.33 18.56
N ARG A 87 15.27 -12.58 18.22
CA ARG A 87 16.37 -13.07 17.37
C ARG A 87 17.34 -13.99 18.10
N LEU A 88 17.85 -13.56 19.26
CA LEU A 88 18.82 -14.32 20.05
C LEU A 88 18.19 -15.53 20.76
N GLY A 89 16.90 -15.45 21.10
CA GLY A 89 16.15 -16.53 21.70
C GLY A 89 15.54 -17.52 20.69
N ASN A 90 15.73 -17.32 19.38
CA ASN A 90 15.06 -18.11 18.32
C ASN A 90 13.52 -18.16 18.47
N MET A 91 12.91 -17.07 18.95
CA MET A 91 11.48 -16.92 19.22
C MET A 91 10.78 -15.98 18.22
N SER A 92 11.38 -15.75 17.05
CA SER A 92 10.83 -14.84 16.03
C SER A 92 9.57 -15.43 15.37
N SER A 93 8.49 -14.65 15.31
CA SER A 93 7.23 -15.07 14.68
C SER A 93 6.53 -13.93 13.94
N LYS A 94 5.70 -14.27 12.95
CA LYS A 94 4.90 -13.28 12.20
C LYS A 94 3.90 -12.54 13.11
N PHE A 95 3.27 -13.27 14.03
CA PHE A 95 2.37 -12.67 15.02
C PHE A 95 3.13 -11.75 15.97
N GLY A 96 4.29 -12.17 16.49
CA GLY A 96 5.12 -11.32 17.35
C GLY A 96 5.52 -10.02 16.67
N ALA A 97 5.93 -10.07 15.38
CA ALA A 97 6.24 -8.86 14.61
C ALA A 97 5.03 -7.93 14.43
N LEU A 98 3.81 -8.49 14.28
CA LEU A 98 2.56 -7.71 14.23
C LEU A 98 2.21 -7.13 15.62
N TYR A 99 2.38 -7.92 16.68
CA TYR A 99 2.11 -7.55 18.07
C TYR A 99 2.99 -6.39 18.53
N ASP A 100 4.31 -6.52 18.37
CA ASP A 100 5.33 -5.49 18.57
C ASP A 100 4.92 -4.19 17.88
N SER A 101 4.78 -4.29 16.55
CA SER A 101 4.24 -3.22 15.72
C SER A 101 3.01 -2.54 16.32
N VAL A 102 1.93 -3.28 16.64
CA VAL A 102 0.68 -2.68 17.13
C VAL A 102 0.87 -2.00 18.48
N LEU A 103 1.56 -2.63 19.41
CA LEU A 103 1.79 -2.08 20.75
C LEU A 103 2.69 -0.86 20.73
N ASP A 104 3.65 -0.76 19.80
CA ASP A 104 4.44 0.45 19.61
C ASP A 104 3.58 1.68 19.35
N ARG A 105 2.56 1.51 18.49
CA ARG A 105 1.63 2.61 18.17
C ARG A 105 0.81 3.00 19.39
N TYR A 106 0.29 2.03 20.13
CA TYR A 106 -0.44 2.32 21.36
C TYR A 106 0.45 3.00 22.41
N SER A 107 1.69 2.54 22.56
CA SER A 107 2.68 3.11 23.46
C SER A 107 2.95 4.58 23.14
N GLU A 108 3.22 4.90 21.87
CA GLU A 108 3.41 6.29 21.44
C GLU A 108 2.14 7.13 21.63
N LEU A 109 0.96 6.62 21.27
CA LEU A 109 -0.32 7.32 21.43
C LEU A 109 -0.60 7.70 22.88
N ILE A 110 -0.39 6.75 23.80
CA ILE A 110 -0.60 6.94 25.23
C ILE A 110 0.41 7.93 25.80
N MET A 111 1.70 7.80 25.45
CA MET A 111 2.74 8.75 25.85
C MET A 111 2.39 10.18 25.40
N PHE A 112 2.06 10.38 24.12
CA PHE A 112 1.68 11.70 23.61
C PHE A 112 0.39 12.23 24.24
N LEU A 113 -0.57 11.37 24.57
CA LEU A 113 -1.77 11.78 25.32
C LEU A 113 -1.39 12.44 26.65
N GLY A 114 -0.50 11.81 27.43
CA GLY A 114 -0.01 12.38 28.68
C GLY A 114 0.71 13.71 28.48
N ILE A 115 1.61 13.79 27.49
CA ILE A 115 2.32 15.04 27.15
C ILE A 115 1.34 16.15 26.77
N CYS A 116 0.38 15.87 25.88
CA CYS A 116 -0.62 16.83 25.44
C CYS A 116 -1.49 17.31 26.61
N TYR A 117 -1.89 16.40 27.50
CA TYR A 117 -2.65 16.71 28.71
C TYR A 117 -1.87 17.66 29.62
N TYR A 118 -0.64 17.32 29.99
CA TYR A 118 0.22 18.15 30.83
C TYR A 118 0.43 19.55 30.25
N LEU A 119 0.67 19.65 28.93
CA LEU A 119 0.85 20.94 28.26
C LEU A 119 -0.44 21.78 28.27
N VAL A 120 -1.61 21.18 28.06
CA VAL A 120 -2.89 21.93 28.09
C VAL A 120 -3.20 22.40 29.50
N SER A 121 -3.10 21.54 30.50
CA SER A 121 -3.43 21.87 31.90
C SER A 121 -2.57 23.02 32.43
N HIS A 122 -1.32 23.14 31.99
CA HIS A 122 -0.43 24.24 32.36
C HIS A 122 -0.48 25.47 31.43
N HIS A 123 -1.50 25.55 30.56
CA HIS A 123 -1.72 26.64 29.61
C HIS A 123 -0.63 26.81 28.54
N TYR A 124 0.07 25.74 28.17
CA TYR A 124 0.96 25.66 27.01
C TYR A 124 0.21 25.18 25.76
N PHE A 125 -0.94 25.80 25.46
CA PHE A 125 -1.86 25.35 24.41
C PHE A 125 -1.18 25.16 23.04
N LEU A 126 -0.39 26.15 22.60
CA LEU A 126 0.30 26.08 21.30
C LEU A 126 1.33 24.94 21.26
N SER A 127 2.04 24.69 22.37
CA SER A 127 2.98 23.56 22.45
C SER A 127 2.25 22.22 22.43
N SER A 128 1.08 22.12 23.08
CA SER A 128 0.25 20.92 23.02
C SER A 128 -0.27 20.65 21.60
N LEU A 129 -0.67 21.70 20.87
CA LEU A 129 -1.06 21.57 19.47
C LEU A 129 0.09 21.00 18.61
N PHE A 130 1.33 21.48 18.80
CA PHE A 130 2.49 20.92 18.12
C PHE A 130 2.82 19.50 18.56
N ALA A 131 2.65 19.15 19.84
CA ALA A 131 2.78 17.77 20.31
C ALA A 131 1.75 16.85 19.64
N PHE A 132 0.50 17.31 19.48
CA PHE A 132 -0.53 16.58 18.75
C PHE A 132 -0.22 16.44 17.25
N ILE A 133 0.31 17.48 16.60
CA ILE A 133 0.79 17.39 15.21
C ILE A 133 1.95 16.40 15.08
N ALA A 134 2.84 16.35 16.08
CA ALA A 134 3.92 15.37 16.12
C ALA A 134 3.40 13.94 16.31
N LEU A 135 2.34 13.75 17.11
CA LEU A 135 1.64 12.48 17.20
C LEU A 135 1.07 12.04 15.84
N ILE A 136 0.38 12.93 15.13
CA ILE A 136 -0.13 12.65 13.77
C ILE A 136 1.01 12.23 12.85
N GLY A 137 2.10 13.00 12.84
CA GLY A 137 3.29 12.70 12.05
C GLY A 137 3.88 11.33 12.40
N SER A 138 3.98 11.01 13.69
CA SER A 138 4.50 9.73 14.19
C SER A 138 3.70 8.54 13.67
N MET A 139 2.37 8.64 13.74
CA MET A 139 1.45 7.63 13.22
C MET A 139 1.57 7.49 11.70
N MET A 140 1.65 8.60 10.98
CA MET A 140 1.75 8.60 9.52
C MET A 140 3.09 8.06 9.02
N VAL A 141 4.21 8.31 9.71
CA VAL A 141 5.51 7.71 9.40
C VAL A 141 5.42 6.18 9.46
N SER A 142 4.82 5.64 10.52
CA SER A 142 4.65 4.18 10.68
C SER A 142 3.66 3.59 9.69
N TYR A 143 2.51 4.24 9.47
CA TYR A 143 1.46 3.76 8.57
C TYR A 143 1.90 3.76 7.11
N THR A 144 2.51 4.85 6.63
CA THR A 144 2.99 4.95 5.23
C THR A 144 4.01 3.86 4.91
N ARG A 145 4.90 3.53 5.85
CA ARG A 145 5.83 2.40 5.72
C ARG A 145 5.10 1.06 5.66
N ALA A 146 4.24 0.77 6.63
CA ALA A 146 3.52 -0.51 6.68
C ALA A 146 2.64 -0.72 5.43
N ARG A 147 1.99 0.34 4.95
CA ARG A 147 1.17 0.30 3.74
C ARG A 147 2.01 0.12 2.48
N ALA A 148 3.16 0.81 2.37
CA ALA A 148 4.07 0.63 1.25
C ALA A 148 4.65 -0.80 1.22
N GLU A 149 5.09 -1.33 2.36
CA GLU A 149 5.60 -2.70 2.47
C GLU A 149 4.50 -3.73 2.13
N GLY A 150 3.25 -3.48 2.53
CA GLY A 150 2.09 -4.28 2.14
C GLY A 150 1.78 -4.27 0.63
N LEU A 151 2.21 -3.24 -0.08
CA LEU A 151 2.16 -3.16 -1.55
C LEU A 151 3.42 -3.77 -2.22
N GLY A 152 4.35 -4.32 -1.44
CA GLY A 152 5.61 -4.88 -1.92
C GLY A 152 6.72 -3.85 -2.15
N ILE A 153 6.54 -2.61 -1.69
CA ILE A 153 7.49 -1.51 -1.85
C ILE A 153 8.32 -1.38 -0.57
N GLN A 154 9.64 -1.49 -0.67
CA GLN A 154 10.51 -1.28 0.49
C GLN A 154 10.58 0.22 0.82
N SER A 155 10.09 0.60 2.00
CA SER A 155 10.18 1.98 2.51
C SER A 155 11.11 2.03 3.72
N LYS A 156 12.43 1.94 3.45
CA LYS A 156 13.48 1.91 4.47
C LYS A 156 14.27 3.22 4.44
N GLY A 157 13.69 4.30 4.97
CA GLY A 157 14.34 5.61 5.01
C GLY A 157 13.50 6.70 5.68
N GLY A 158 14.06 7.89 5.79
CA GLY A 158 13.39 9.07 6.37
C GLY A 158 13.93 9.45 7.75
N LEU A 159 13.85 10.74 8.06
CA LEU A 159 14.23 11.33 9.34
C LEU A 159 13.13 11.06 10.39
N MET A 160 13.43 11.16 11.68
CA MET A 160 12.44 10.98 12.76
C MET A 160 11.69 9.65 12.72
N GLN A 161 12.44 8.54 12.59
CA GLN A 161 11.89 7.22 12.85
C GLN A 161 11.72 7.05 14.37
N ARG A 162 11.24 5.87 14.79
CA ARG A 162 10.89 5.63 16.19
C ARG A 162 12.05 5.89 17.16
N PRO A 163 13.27 5.37 16.94
CA PRO A 163 14.38 5.61 17.86
C PRO A 163 14.70 7.10 18.01
N GLU A 164 14.71 7.86 16.91
CA GLU A 164 15.00 9.29 16.94
C GLU A 164 13.93 10.07 17.72
N ARG A 165 12.66 9.69 17.59
CA ARG A 165 11.55 10.33 18.34
C ARG A 165 11.64 10.05 19.83
N VAL A 166 11.83 8.79 20.21
CA VAL A 166 11.95 8.38 21.62
C VAL A 166 13.13 9.08 22.29
N VAL A 167 14.27 9.12 21.62
CA VAL A 167 15.47 9.84 22.10
C VAL A 167 15.21 11.34 22.22
N THR A 168 14.59 11.96 21.22
CA THR A 168 14.27 13.40 21.24
C THR A 168 13.34 13.75 22.40
N ILE A 169 12.23 13.02 22.56
CA ILE A 169 11.27 13.27 23.64
C ILE A 169 11.94 13.03 25.00
N GLY A 170 12.59 11.88 25.18
CA GLY A 170 13.16 11.48 26.46
C GLY A 170 14.31 12.38 26.92
N ILE A 171 15.28 12.68 26.05
CA ILE A 171 16.42 13.55 26.41
C ILE A 171 15.95 14.97 26.65
N CYS A 172 15.09 15.54 25.81
CA CYS A 172 14.66 16.92 25.97
C CYS A 172 13.76 17.11 27.19
N ALA A 173 12.91 16.13 27.52
CA ALA A 173 12.12 16.12 28.75
C ALA A 173 13.01 16.04 30.00
N LEU A 174 13.98 15.11 30.00
CA LEU A 174 14.94 14.95 31.09
C LEU A 174 15.78 16.22 31.28
N ALA A 175 16.30 16.77 30.19
CA ALA A 175 17.06 18.02 30.20
C ALA A 175 16.21 19.19 30.71
N CYS A 176 14.93 19.25 30.35
CA CYS A 176 14.00 20.26 30.82
C CYS A 176 13.80 20.18 32.34
N GLY A 177 13.59 18.98 32.89
CA GLY A 177 13.46 18.78 34.35
C GLY A 177 14.75 19.10 35.11
N ILE A 178 15.91 18.65 34.61
CA ILE A 178 17.22 18.98 35.20
C ILE A 178 17.45 20.50 35.18
N THR A 179 17.19 21.13 34.03
CA THR A 179 17.37 22.58 33.90
C THR A 179 16.41 23.32 34.83
N GLY A 180 15.14 22.92 34.90
CA GLY A 180 14.16 23.47 35.83
C GLY A 180 14.60 23.39 37.29
N HIS A 181 15.34 22.35 37.69
CA HIS A 181 15.92 22.24 39.02
C HIS A 181 17.02 23.28 39.29
N TYR A 182 17.88 23.57 38.30
CA TYR A 182 19.02 24.50 38.47
C TYR A 182 18.66 25.98 38.24
N ILE A 183 17.88 26.29 37.21
CA ILE A 183 17.56 27.69 36.83
C ILE A 183 16.14 28.12 37.23
N GLY A 184 15.31 27.18 37.72
CA GLY A 184 13.89 27.37 37.99
C GLY A 184 13.01 27.11 36.76
N GLY A 185 11.86 26.47 36.94
CA GLY A 185 10.94 26.18 35.83
C GLY A 185 10.23 27.39 35.25
N GLY A 186 10.16 28.50 36.01
CA GLY A 186 9.56 29.76 35.57
C GLY A 186 10.53 30.74 34.89
N TYR A 187 11.78 30.35 34.64
CA TYR A 187 12.79 31.23 34.02
C TYR A 187 12.37 31.59 32.60
N LYS A 188 12.44 32.89 32.27
CA LYS A 188 12.01 33.46 30.98
C LYS A 188 13.02 34.45 30.45
N ILE A 189 13.24 34.44 29.14
CA ILE A 189 14.07 35.40 28.41
C ILE A 189 13.17 36.28 27.54
N TYR A 190 13.31 37.59 27.72
CA TYR A 190 12.64 38.62 26.93
C TYR A 190 13.66 39.35 26.08
N VAL A 191 13.28 39.72 24.86
CA VAL A 191 14.11 40.55 23.98
C VAL A 191 13.43 41.90 23.80
N PRO A 192 14.19 43.01 23.93
CA PRO A 192 13.64 44.35 23.70
C PRO A 192 12.98 44.46 22.32
N GLY A 193 11.72 44.90 22.29
CA GLY A 193 10.93 45.07 21.05
C GLY A 193 10.00 43.91 20.69
N ILE A 194 9.99 42.81 21.45
CA ILE A 194 9.08 41.67 21.24
C ILE A 194 8.14 41.53 22.44
N SER A 195 6.82 41.52 22.19
CA SER A 195 5.78 41.51 23.23
C SER A 195 5.61 40.17 23.96
N PHE A 196 6.32 39.13 23.54
CA PHE A 196 6.29 37.78 24.11
C PHE A 196 7.70 37.30 24.48
N HIS A 197 7.79 36.39 25.45
CA HIS A 197 9.07 35.78 25.82
C HIS A 197 9.52 34.83 24.70
N ILE A 198 10.81 34.84 24.37
CA ILE A 198 11.37 33.99 23.30
C ILE A 198 11.73 32.61 23.84
N PHE A 199 12.03 32.53 25.13
CA PHE A 199 12.41 31.31 25.81
C PHE A 199 11.78 31.26 27.19
N GLU A 200 11.24 30.11 27.55
CA GLU A 200 10.87 29.70 28.91
C GLU A 200 11.59 28.37 29.17
N THR A 201 11.86 27.98 30.43
CA THR A 201 12.53 26.69 30.70
C THR A 201 11.84 25.50 30.03
N MET A 202 10.51 25.55 29.93
CA MET A 202 9.70 24.55 29.22
C MET A 202 10.01 24.45 27.72
N SER A 203 10.55 25.52 27.10
CA SER A 203 10.97 25.55 25.69
C SER A 203 12.06 24.50 25.38
N ILE A 204 12.85 24.06 26.36
CA ILE A 204 13.83 22.98 26.22
C ILE A 204 13.14 21.67 25.78
N PHE A 205 11.92 21.45 26.25
CA PHE A 205 11.12 20.29 25.87
C PHE A 205 10.24 20.57 24.64
N THR A 206 9.60 21.73 24.57
CA THR A 206 8.57 22.01 23.56
C THR A 206 9.12 22.42 22.19
N ILE A 207 10.27 23.09 22.10
CA ILE A 207 10.89 23.44 20.81
C ILE A 207 11.31 22.16 20.05
N PRO A 208 12.03 21.19 20.66
CA PRO A 208 12.35 19.93 19.98
C PRO A 208 11.12 19.14 19.55
N ILE A 209 10.04 19.12 20.36
CA ILE A 209 8.77 18.50 19.96
C ILE A 209 8.17 19.21 18.74
N THR A 210 8.22 20.55 18.71
CA THR A 210 7.74 21.34 17.58
C THR A 210 8.52 21.00 16.30
N ILE A 211 9.85 20.93 16.38
CA ILE A 211 10.71 20.53 15.26
C ILE A 211 10.36 19.09 14.81
N MET A 212 10.21 18.17 15.76
CA MET A 212 9.78 16.79 15.49
C MET A 212 8.41 16.75 14.81
N ALA A 213 7.49 17.66 15.15
CA ALA A 213 6.18 17.76 14.52
C ALA A 213 6.29 18.00 13.01
N PHE A 214 7.14 18.93 12.60
CA PHE A 214 7.37 19.19 11.18
C PHE A 214 8.13 18.04 10.52
N MET A 215 9.20 17.56 11.14
CA MET A 215 10.07 16.53 10.57
C MET A 215 9.36 15.19 10.38
N THR A 216 8.48 14.79 11.30
CA THR A 216 7.71 13.54 11.18
C THR A 216 6.71 13.62 10.04
N ASN A 217 5.97 14.72 9.92
CA ASN A 217 5.01 14.94 8.84
C ASN A 217 5.69 15.05 7.46
N ILE A 218 6.80 15.79 7.37
CA ILE A 218 7.62 15.85 6.13
C ILE A 218 8.09 14.45 5.75
N THR A 219 8.55 13.65 6.72
CA THR A 219 9.00 12.28 6.46
C THR A 219 7.88 11.39 5.95
N ALA A 220 6.68 11.48 6.53
CA ALA A 220 5.53 10.71 6.05
C ALA A 220 5.18 11.06 4.59
N ILE A 221 5.18 12.36 4.24
CA ILE A 221 4.93 12.81 2.87
C ILE A 221 6.04 12.33 1.92
N ASN A 222 7.30 12.40 2.35
CA ASN A 222 8.42 11.92 1.55
C ASN A 222 8.33 10.41 1.29
N ARG A 223 8.00 9.61 2.31
CA ARG A 223 7.75 8.17 2.14
C ARG A 223 6.64 7.87 1.14
N LEU A 224 5.56 8.65 1.18
CA LEU A 224 4.46 8.52 0.21
C LEU A 224 4.93 8.86 -1.21
N ARG A 225 5.68 9.96 -1.38
CA ARG A 225 6.24 10.36 -2.68
C ARG A 225 7.22 9.33 -3.23
N ASP A 226 8.07 8.77 -2.37
CA ASP A 226 9.04 7.74 -2.76
C ASP A 226 8.32 6.45 -3.17
N ALA A 227 7.28 6.05 -2.44
CA ALA A 227 6.45 4.92 -2.83
C ALA A 227 5.78 5.14 -4.20
N LYS A 228 5.27 6.34 -4.46
CA LYS A 228 4.72 6.71 -5.78
C LYS A 228 5.76 6.58 -6.89
N LYS A 229 6.97 7.11 -6.70
CA LYS A 229 8.05 7.00 -7.70
C LYS A 229 8.40 5.55 -8.03
N VAL A 230 8.45 4.68 -7.01
CA VAL A 230 8.71 3.25 -7.22
C VAL A 230 7.59 2.59 -8.02
N MET A 231 6.33 2.94 -7.75
CA MET A 231 5.18 2.46 -8.51
C MET A 231 5.20 2.93 -9.96
N ASP A 232 5.41 4.23 -10.18
CA ASP A 232 5.46 4.82 -11.52
C ASP A 232 6.59 4.19 -12.36
N ALA A 233 7.77 3.96 -11.75
CA ALA A 233 8.89 3.28 -12.41
C ALA A 233 8.59 1.81 -12.73
N ALA A 234 7.89 1.10 -11.86
CA ALA A 234 7.46 -0.28 -12.11
C ALA A 234 6.47 -0.33 -13.28
N GLU A 235 5.48 0.57 -13.31
CA GLU A 235 4.51 0.67 -14.41
C GLU A 235 5.19 1.03 -15.73
N GLN A 236 6.17 1.94 -15.72
CA GLN A 236 6.91 2.30 -16.93
C GLN A 236 7.72 1.11 -17.47
N LYS A 237 8.40 0.37 -16.59
CA LYS A 237 9.18 -0.81 -16.99
C LYS A 237 8.29 -1.91 -17.57
N GLU A 238 7.08 -2.08 -17.04
CA GLU A 238 6.08 -3.00 -17.60
C GLU A 238 5.63 -2.54 -19.01
N ARG A 239 5.35 -1.25 -19.21
CA ARG A 239 5.01 -0.70 -20.54
C ARG A 239 6.12 -0.89 -21.56
N GLU A 240 7.36 -0.58 -21.19
CA GLU A 240 8.53 -0.76 -22.06
C GLU A 240 8.75 -2.23 -22.42
N THR A 241 8.47 -3.15 -21.48
CA THR A 241 8.55 -4.59 -21.73
C THR A 241 7.45 -5.04 -22.68
N ALA A 242 6.21 -4.57 -22.48
CA ALA A 242 5.08 -4.87 -23.36
C ALA A 242 5.34 -4.38 -24.80
N THR A 243 5.81 -3.14 -24.98
CA THR A 243 6.16 -2.61 -26.31
C THR A 243 7.32 -3.36 -26.97
N LYS A 244 8.29 -3.86 -26.19
CA LYS A 244 9.38 -4.69 -26.73
C LYS A 244 8.88 -6.06 -27.17
N VAL A 245 7.97 -6.67 -26.42
CA VAL A 245 7.33 -7.95 -26.80
C VAL A 245 6.50 -7.74 -28.06
N GLU A 246 5.64 -6.72 -28.13
CA GLU A 246 4.86 -6.41 -29.33
C GLU A 246 5.74 -6.15 -30.56
N LYS A 247 6.84 -5.39 -30.42
CA LYS A 247 7.78 -5.17 -31.52
C LYS A 247 8.51 -6.44 -31.93
N LYS A 248 8.88 -7.30 -30.98
CA LYS A 248 9.53 -8.58 -31.25
C LYS A 248 8.58 -9.52 -31.98
N ASP A 249 7.34 -9.64 -31.51
CA ASP A 249 6.29 -10.45 -32.14
C ASP A 249 5.95 -9.94 -33.54
N MET A 250 5.90 -8.62 -33.73
CA MET A 250 5.70 -8.02 -35.05
C MET A 250 6.88 -8.29 -35.98
N MET A 251 8.12 -8.26 -35.48
CA MET A 251 9.31 -8.55 -36.27
C MET A 251 9.41 -10.03 -36.63
N GLU A 252 9.15 -10.94 -35.69
CA GLU A 252 9.11 -12.39 -35.92
C GLU A 252 7.97 -12.80 -36.87
N LYS A 253 6.80 -12.14 -36.81
CA LYS A 253 5.70 -12.32 -37.78
C LYS A 253 5.99 -11.66 -39.13
N ALA A 254 6.84 -10.62 -39.19
CA ALA A 254 7.24 -9.96 -40.43
C ALA A 254 8.33 -10.73 -41.20
N VAL A 255 9.17 -11.54 -40.53
CA VAL A 255 10.21 -12.35 -41.20
C VAL A 255 9.64 -13.29 -42.27
N PRO A 256 8.53 -14.04 -42.06
CA PRO A 256 7.93 -14.83 -43.13
C PRO A 256 7.13 -13.98 -44.14
N VAL A 257 6.64 -12.79 -43.77
CA VAL A 257 5.85 -11.91 -44.67
C VAL A 257 6.74 -11.13 -45.65
N VAL A 258 7.97 -10.74 -45.27
CA VAL A 258 8.92 -10.09 -46.19
C VAL A 258 9.51 -11.09 -47.19
N VAL A 259 9.70 -12.35 -46.78
CA VAL A 259 10.17 -13.43 -47.68
C VAL A 259 9.09 -13.87 -48.68
N ILE A 260 7.80 -13.77 -48.30
CA ILE A 260 6.67 -14.05 -49.21
C ILE A 260 6.28 -12.81 -50.05
N GLY A 261 6.44 -11.59 -49.50
CA GLY A 261 6.11 -10.32 -50.15
C GLY A 261 7.05 -9.92 -51.29
N LEU A 262 8.29 -10.44 -51.31
CA LEU A 262 9.21 -10.25 -52.43
C LEU A 262 8.85 -11.08 -53.69
N ILE A 263 7.86 -11.98 -53.60
CA ILE A 263 7.37 -12.79 -54.73
C ILE A 263 6.06 -12.23 -55.32
N PHE A 264 5.42 -11.23 -54.69
CA PHE A 264 4.08 -10.76 -55.08
C PHE A 264 3.95 -9.25 -55.31
N ILE A 265 5.03 -8.55 -55.70
CA ILE A 265 4.95 -7.16 -56.19
C ILE A 265 5.27 -7.13 -57.69
N SER A 266 4.39 -7.78 -58.45
CA SER A 266 4.17 -7.49 -59.86
C SER A 266 2.70 -7.71 -60.19
N ALA A 267 1.81 -7.07 -59.41
CA ALA A 267 0.40 -6.98 -59.75
C ALA A 267 -0.24 -5.76 -59.06
N LEU A 268 -0.62 -4.81 -59.91
CA LEU A 268 -1.78 -3.93 -59.76
C LEU A 268 -1.64 -2.67 -58.89
N PHE A 269 -1.33 -1.60 -59.63
CA PHE A 269 -1.89 -0.26 -59.52
C PHE A 269 -3.40 -0.22 -59.16
N ASN A 270 -3.76 0.88 -58.45
CA ASN A 270 -4.94 1.76 -58.61
C ASN A 270 -5.94 1.89 -57.43
N PHE A 271 -6.37 3.16 -57.30
CA PHE A 271 -7.42 3.76 -56.46
C PHE A 271 -7.12 3.89 -54.95
N GLY A 272 -7.21 5.04 -54.29
CA GLY A 272 -7.86 6.32 -54.58
C GLY A 272 -8.80 6.69 -53.42
N GLY A 273 -8.75 7.95 -52.93
CA GLY A 273 -9.93 8.61 -52.33
C GLY A 273 -10.08 8.67 -50.80
N VAL A 274 -9.64 9.82 -50.28
CA VAL A 274 -10.07 10.64 -49.11
C VAL A 274 -11.51 10.41 -48.55
N ASN A 275 -11.70 10.42 -47.21
CA ASN A 275 -12.40 11.50 -46.47
C ASN A 275 -12.76 11.19 -45.01
N THR A 276 -12.40 12.18 -44.18
CA THR A 276 -12.84 12.52 -42.82
C THR A 276 -14.34 12.85 -42.75
N VAL A 277 -15.02 12.45 -41.67
CA VAL A 277 -16.29 13.05 -41.24
C VAL A 277 -16.30 13.20 -39.72
N PHE A 278 -16.63 14.42 -39.29
CA PHE A 278 -16.83 14.85 -37.90
C PHE A 278 -18.31 14.78 -37.49
N SER A 279 -18.51 14.47 -36.21
CA SER A 279 -19.50 14.98 -35.24
C SER A 279 -21.01 14.69 -35.37
N GLN A 280 -21.61 14.29 -34.24
CA GLN A 280 -22.89 14.86 -33.75
C GLN A 280 -23.14 14.56 -32.25
N THR A 281 -23.89 15.47 -31.63
CA THR A 281 -24.00 15.82 -30.20
C THR A 281 -25.20 15.21 -29.44
N GLN A 282 -24.98 14.99 -28.13
CA GLN A 282 -25.82 15.11 -26.91
C GLN A 282 -27.22 14.47 -26.80
N ASP A 283 -27.43 13.76 -25.67
CA ASP A 283 -28.59 13.96 -24.79
C ASP A 283 -28.23 13.70 -23.30
N GLN A 284 -28.73 14.55 -22.40
CA GLN A 284 -28.50 14.58 -20.95
C GLN A 284 -29.82 14.37 -20.21
N SER A 285 -30.11 13.13 -19.80
CA SER A 285 -30.91 12.82 -18.62
C SER A 285 -30.81 11.32 -18.34
N ASN A 286 -30.54 10.94 -17.08
CA ASN A 286 -30.15 9.60 -16.60
C ASN A 286 -28.63 9.31 -16.67
N PRO A 287 -27.88 9.08 -15.56
CA PRO A 287 -26.48 8.68 -15.65
C PRO A 287 -26.42 7.19 -16.04
N SER A 288 -26.67 6.95 -17.32
CA SER A 288 -26.45 5.77 -18.17
C SER A 288 -27.66 5.57 -19.08
N PRO A 289 -27.43 5.45 -20.40
CA PRO A 289 -26.54 4.42 -20.88
C PRO A 289 -25.34 5.03 -21.58
N LEU A 290 -24.17 4.90 -20.97
CA LEU A 290 -22.98 4.76 -21.80
C LEU A 290 -23.27 3.56 -22.71
N LYS A 291 -23.46 3.82 -24.00
CA LYS A 291 -23.60 2.74 -24.97
C LYS A 291 -22.24 2.06 -25.01
N PHE A 292 -22.12 0.92 -24.35
CA PHE A 292 -20.86 0.21 -24.29
C PHE A 292 -20.53 -0.35 -25.67
N PRO A 293 -19.35 -0.03 -26.21
CA PRO A 293 -18.91 -0.62 -27.48
C PRO A 293 -18.70 -2.12 -27.31
N VAL A 294 -18.96 -2.89 -28.37
CA VAL A 294 -18.68 -4.32 -28.41
C VAL A 294 -17.32 -4.50 -29.08
N PRO A 295 -16.33 -5.14 -28.41
CA PRO A 295 -15.05 -5.46 -29.03
C PRO A 295 -15.25 -6.30 -30.30
N LYS A 296 -14.53 -5.99 -31.38
CA LYS A 296 -14.57 -6.72 -32.66
C LYS A 296 -13.15 -7.01 -33.15
N GLY A 297 -12.98 -8.11 -33.88
CA GLY A 297 -11.71 -8.44 -34.55
C GLY A 297 -10.60 -8.96 -33.62
N ILE A 298 -10.93 -9.38 -32.40
CA ILE A 298 -9.97 -9.97 -31.47
C ILE A 298 -9.95 -11.48 -31.69
N THR A 299 -8.82 -11.98 -32.18
CA THR A 299 -8.61 -13.42 -32.34
C THR A 299 -8.53 -14.06 -30.95
N ASN A 300 -9.04 -15.28 -30.78
CA ASN A 300 -8.97 -16.01 -29.51
C ASN A 300 -9.62 -15.30 -28.29
N GLN A 301 -10.52 -14.34 -28.51
CA GLN A 301 -11.27 -13.71 -27.43
C GLN A 301 -12.12 -14.75 -26.70
N LEU A 302 -11.94 -14.86 -25.38
CA LEU A 302 -12.76 -15.71 -24.53
C LEU A 302 -14.01 -14.96 -24.08
N PHE A 303 -13.83 -13.81 -23.45
CA PHE A 303 -14.91 -12.91 -23.02
C PHE A 303 -14.35 -11.52 -22.71
N TYR A 304 -15.22 -10.55 -22.45
CA TYR A 304 -14.82 -9.21 -22.05
C TYR A 304 -15.60 -8.70 -20.85
N LEU A 305 -15.00 -7.76 -20.12
CA LEU A 305 -15.54 -7.17 -18.90
C LEU A 305 -15.66 -5.65 -19.05
N GLN A 306 -16.83 -5.14 -18.71
CA GLN A 306 -17.17 -3.71 -18.73
C GLN A 306 -17.71 -3.26 -17.38
N ARG A 307 -17.62 -1.97 -17.07
CA ARG A 307 -18.08 -1.42 -15.79
C ARG A 307 -18.51 0.03 -15.90
N ASP A 308 -19.43 0.45 -15.04
CA ASP A 308 -19.74 1.87 -14.92
C ASP A 308 -18.66 2.64 -14.13
N PRO A 309 -18.44 3.93 -14.44
CA PRO A 309 -18.92 4.68 -15.61
C PRO A 309 -17.91 4.65 -16.78
N ASN A 310 -17.08 3.62 -16.90
CA ASN A 310 -15.92 3.62 -17.81
C ASN A 310 -16.16 2.70 -19.02
N THR A 311 -16.13 3.27 -20.22
CA THR A 311 -16.34 2.53 -21.49
C THR A 311 -15.16 1.64 -21.88
N ASN A 312 -13.97 1.89 -21.31
CA ASN A 312 -12.81 1.05 -21.52
C ASN A 312 -13.13 -0.37 -21.06
N THR A 313 -12.72 -1.33 -21.88
CA THR A 313 -13.15 -2.73 -21.73
C THR A 313 -11.95 -3.58 -21.42
N ILE A 314 -12.10 -4.50 -20.47
CA ILE A 314 -11.07 -5.52 -20.21
C ILE A 314 -11.35 -6.69 -21.13
N ILE A 315 -10.35 -7.10 -21.89
CA ILE A 315 -10.40 -8.25 -22.76
C ILE A 315 -9.69 -9.40 -22.06
N CYS A 316 -10.33 -10.57 -22.07
CA CYS A 316 -9.72 -11.84 -21.69
C CYS A 316 -9.54 -12.68 -22.96
N GLU A 317 -8.29 -12.84 -23.39
CA GLU A 317 -7.88 -13.56 -24.60
C GLU A 317 -7.21 -14.88 -24.20
N LEU A 318 -7.41 -15.95 -24.97
CA LEU A 318 -6.69 -17.21 -24.75
C LEU A 318 -5.20 -17.01 -25.05
N ASN A 319 -4.36 -17.36 -24.09
CA ASN A 319 -2.91 -17.26 -24.24
C ASN A 319 -2.34 -18.56 -24.81
N THR A 320 -1.79 -18.50 -26.02
CA THR A 320 -1.19 -19.63 -26.72
C THR A 320 0.27 -19.37 -27.05
N ASN A 321 1.11 -20.39 -26.98
CA ASN A 321 2.50 -20.32 -27.46
C ASN A 321 2.59 -20.31 -28.99
N ASP A 322 3.80 -20.18 -29.53
CA ASP A 322 4.07 -20.14 -30.98
C ASP A 322 3.63 -21.41 -31.74
N LYS A 323 3.34 -22.50 -31.01
CA LYS A 323 2.83 -23.78 -31.55
C LYS A 323 1.30 -23.89 -31.45
N GLY A 324 0.61 -22.83 -31.01
CA GLY A 324 -0.85 -22.81 -30.83
C GLY A 324 -1.35 -23.59 -29.60
N GLN A 325 -0.46 -23.99 -28.69
CA GLN A 325 -0.83 -24.69 -27.45
C GLN A 325 -1.02 -23.68 -26.31
N VAL A 326 -2.01 -23.92 -25.45
CA VAL A 326 -2.32 -23.04 -24.31
C VAL A 326 -1.15 -23.01 -23.32
N VAL A 327 -0.78 -21.81 -22.86
CA VAL A 327 0.26 -21.63 -21.85
C VAL A 327 -0.27 -22.08 -20.48
N GLN A 328 0.15 -23.24 -20.00
CA GLN A 328 -0.46 -23.88 -18.82
C GLN A 328 -0.47 -23.03 -17.54
N ASN A 329 0.59 -22.24 -17.32
CA ASN A 329 0.73 -21.42 -16.11
C ASN A 329 0.06 -20.04 -16.21
N ASP A 330 -0.34 -19.63 -17.42
CA ASP A 330 -0.99 -18.35 -17.68
C ASP A 330 -1.90 -18.46 -18.91
N PRO A 331 -3.00 -19.24 -18.84
CA PRO A 331 -3.79 -19.62 -20.00
C PRO A 331 -4.69 -18.48 -20.53
N VAL A 332 -4.82 -17.38 -19.79
CA VAL A 332 -5.67 -16.24 -20.15
C VAL A 332 -4.87 -14.95 -20.04
N HIS A 333 -4.64 -14.31 -21.18
CA HIS A 333 -4.02 -12.99 -21.23
C HIS A 333 -5.09 -11.91 -21.07
N VAL A 334 -4.87 -10.99 -20.12
CA VAL A 334 -5.84 -9.95 -19.76
C VAL A 334 -5.25 -8.56 -19.97
N TYR A 335 -5.95 -7.73 -20.73
CA TYR A 335 -5.52 -6.37 -21.08
C TYR A 335 -6.72 -5.41 -21.25
N TRP A 336 -6.46 -4.10 -21.26
CA TRP A 336 -7.45 -3.07 -21.58
C TRP A 336 -7.55 -2.85 -23.09
N LEU A 337 -8.76 -2.72 -23.59
CA LEU A 337 -9.07 -2.12 -24.88
C LEU A 337 -9.66 -0.73 -24.65
N ARG A 338 -8.95 0.30 -25.11
CA ARG A 338 -9.32 1.70 -24.91
C ARG A 338 -10.03 2.28 -26.11
N PHE A 339 -11.35 2.33 -26.05
CA PHE A 339 -12.16 2.84 -27.17
C PHE A 339 -12.00 4.36 -27.37
N GLU A 340 -11.70 5.10 -26.32
CA GLU A 340 -11.48 6.56 -26.37
C GLU A 340 -10.09 6.93 -26.92
N GLU A 341 -9.18 5.97 -27.03
CA GLU A 341 -7.81 6.13 -27.53
C GLU A 341 -7.59 5.20 -28.74
N ASN A 342 -8.37 5.36 -29.83
CA ASN A 342 -8.22 4.63 -31.10
C ASN A 342 -8.23 3.08 -31.02
N ASN A 343 -8.93 2.47 -30.06
CA ASN A 343 -8.93 1.03 -29.81
C ASN A 343 -7.54 0.46 -29.45
N GLU A 344 -6.69 1.26 -28.81
CA GLU A 344 -5.36 0.82 -28.37
C GLU A 344 -5.48 -0.31 -27.33
N LYS A 345 -4.71 -1.39 -27.55
CA LYS A 345 -4.52 -2.45 -26.56
C LYS A 345 -3.50 -1.96 -25.52
N LYS A 346 -3.84 -2.08 -24.24
CA LYS A 346 -2.96 -1.66 -23.14
C LYS A 346 -2.92 -2.70 -22.03
N GLU A 347 -1.72 -3.13 -21.65
CA GLU A 347 -1.54 -4.09 -20.57
C GLU A 347 -2.13 -3.64 -19.23
N LEU A 348 -2.59 -4.61 -18.43
CA LEU A 348 -2.89 -4.38 -17.02
C LEU A 348 -1.58 -4.10 -16.27
N GLY A 349 -1.52 -2.98 -15.54
CA GLY A 349 -0.42 -2.71 -14.62
C GLY A 349 -0.43 -3.66 -13.41
N TYR A 350 0.70 -3.80 -12.73
CA TYR A 350 0.90 -4.72 -11.60
C TYR A 350 -0.25 -4.74 -10.58
N ILE A 351 -0.70 -3.58 -10.10
CA ILE A 351 -1.74 -3.52 -9.06
C ILE A 351 -3.09 -4.00 -9.60
N GLN A 352 -3.44 -3.61 -10.83
CA GLN A 352 -4.68 -4.05 -11.47
C GLN A 352 -4.66 -5.57 -11.69
N ARG A 353 -3.52 -6.12 -12.10
CA ARG A 353 -3.34 -7.56 -12.27
C ARG A 353 -3.39 -8.31 -10.93
N LYS A 354 -2.70 -7.81 -9.90
CA LYS A 354 -2.56 -8.51 -8.61
C LYS A 354 -3.71 -8.32 -7.63
N PHE A 355 -4.58 -7.33 -7.83
CA PHE A 355 -5.65 -7.03 -6.86
C PHE A 355 -7.03 -6.79 -7.50
N ALA A 356 -7.13 -6.58 -8.81
CA ALA A 356 -8.40 -6.26 -9.47
C ALA A 356 -8.80 -7.27 -10.55
N TYR A 357 -8.28 -7.09 -11.77
CA TYR A 357 -8.74 -7.74 -13.00
C TYR A 357 -7.89 -8.93 -13.44
N GLY A 358 -6.80 -9.25 -12.73
CA GLY A 358 -6.05 -10.45 -13.03
C GLY A 358 -6.89 -11.71 -12.80
N ILE A 359 -6.53 -12.75 -13.54
CA ILE A 359 -7.13 -14.07 -13.45
C ILE A 359 -6.09 -15.02 -12.85
N GLU A 360 -6.42 -15.62 -11.71
CA GLU A 360 -5.70 -16.77 -11.17
C GLU A 360 -6.19 -18.02 -11.92
N SER A 361 -5.25 -18.86 -12.35
CA SER A 361 -5.56 -20.12 -13.03
C SER A 361 -5.06 -21.31 -12.22
N LYS A 362 -5.80 -22.43 -12.30
CA LYS A 362 -5.41 -23.73 -11.75
C LYS A 362 -5.69 -24.79 -12.78
N VAL A 363 -4.67 -25.58 -13.13
CA VAL A 363 -4.79 -26.69 -14.08
C VAL A 363 -5.69 -27.78 -13.49
N LEU A 364 -6.62 -28.27 -14.30
CA LEU A 364 -7.47 -29.44 -14.05
C LEU A 364 -7.09 -30.58 -15.02
N ALA A 365 -7.73 -31.74 -14.89
CA ALA A 365 -7.53 -32.84 -15.83
C ALA A 365 -8.09 -32.50 -17.24
N ASN A 366 -7.58 -33.19 -18.26
CA ASN A 366 -8.06 -33.12 -19.65
C ASN A 366 -8.02 -31.71 -20.29
N ASP A 367 -6.91 -30.98 -20.12
CA ASP A 367 -6.71 -29.62 -20.67
C ASP A 367 -7.79 -28.61 -20.24
N GLN A 368 -8.38 -28.80 -19.06
CA GLN A 368 -9.30 -27.85 -18.46
C GLN A 368 -8.58 -26.98 -17.42
N TYR A 369 -9.04 -25.75 -17.25
CA TYR A 369 -8.47 -24.83 -16.26
C TYR A 369 -9.59 -24.20 -15.44
N GLU A 370 -9.42 -24.18 -14.13
CA GLU A 370 -10.23 -23.35 -13.24
C GLU A 370 -9.65 -21.93 -13.24
N LEU A 371 -10.50 -20.94 -13.50
CA LEU A 371 -10.16 -19.53 -13.57
C LEU A 371 -10.91 -18.76 -12.47
N ARG A 372 -10.23 -17.86 -11.77
CA ARG A 372 -10.84 -16.98 -10.77
C ARG A 372 -10.33 -15.56 -10.92
N PHE A 373 -11.21 -14.58 -10.85
CA PHE A 373 -10.77 -13.20 -10.69
C PHE A 373 -10.10 -13.02 -9.33
N VAL A 374 -8.96 -12.32 -9.32
CA VAL A 374 -8.23 -12.06 -8.07
C VAL A 374 -9.09 -11.27 -7.07
N SER A 375 -9.91 -10.34 -7.57
CA SER A 375 -10.85 -9.54 -6.77
C SER A 375 -12.10 -10.29 -6.30
N HIS A 376 -12.44 -11.44 -6.90
CA HIS A 376 -13.66 -12.17 -6.57
C HIS A 376 -13.50 -13.68 -6.70
N LYS A 377 -12.89 -14.29 -5.68
CA LYS A 377 -12.56 -15.73 -5.67
C LYS A 377 -13.75 -16.68 -5.48
N LYS A 378 -14.94 -16.16 -5.20
CA LYS A 378 -16.18 -16.95 -4.92
C LYS A 378 -16.93 -17.37 -6.18
N LEU A 379 -16.55 -16.86 -7.35
CA LEU A 379 -17.17 -17.22 -8.63
C LEU A 379 -16.12 -17.92 -9.51
N PRO A 380 -15.96 -19.25 -9.41
CA PRO A 380 -15.07 -19.98 -10.29
C PRO A 380 -15.65 -20.03 -11.71
N MET A 381 -14.77 -19.83 -12.68
CA MET A 381 -15.04 -20.01 -14.10
C MET A 381 -14.17 -21.15 -14.62
N TYR A 382 -14.55 -21.76 -15.72
CA TYR A 382 -13.86 -22.93 -16.26
C TYR A 382 -13.54 -22.72 -17.73
N LEU A 383 -12.26 -22.73 -18.06
CA LEU A 383 -11.76 -22.75 -19.43
C LEU A 383 -11.78 -24.19 -19.93
N ILE A 384 -12.61 -24.46 -20.95
CA ILE A 384 -12.84 -25.80 -21.48
C ILE A 384 -12.77 -25.72 -23.00
N LYS A 385 -12.06 -26.67 -23.62
CA LYS A 385 -12.10 -26.86 -25.06
C LYS A 385 -13.43 -27.50 -25.44
N SER A 386 -14.24 -26.81 -26.22
CA SER A 386 -15.53 -27.33 -26.69
C SER A 386 -15.33 -28.47 -27.69
N ASP A 387 -16.18 -29.48 -27.60
CA ASP A 387 -16.18 -30.60 -28.52
C ASP A 387 -16.78 -30.25 -29.88
N ASP A 388 -17.64 -29.24 -29.94
CA ASP A 388 -18.40 -28.85 -31.14
C ASP A 388 -17.52 -28.07 -32.14
N ASP A 389 -16.83 -27.04 -31.66
CA ASP A 389 -16.04 -26.13 -32.51
C ASP A 389 -14.52 -26.27 -32.31
N LYS A 390 -14.11 -27.17 -31.41
CA LYS A 390 -12.70 -27.41 -31.02
C LYS A 390 -11.97 -26.17 -30.49
N LYS A 391 -12.69 -25.10 -30.10
CA LYS A 391 -12.12 -23.88 -29.51
C LYS A 391 -12.29 -23.86 -27.99
N TYR A 392 -11.45 -23.09 -27.31
CA TYR A 392 -11.58 -22.87 -25.88
C TYR A 392 -12.64 -21.81 -25.59
N HIS A 393 -13.50 -22.12 -24.63
CA HIS A 393 -14.53 -21.22 -24.12
C HIS A 393 -14.51 -21.19 -22.60
N VAL A 394 -14.98 -20.09 -22.02
CA VAL A 394 -15.07 -19.94 -20.57
C VAL A 394 -16.52 -20.12 -20.12
N TYR A 395 -16.75 -21.02 -19.17
CA TYR A 395 -18.05 -21.32 -18.60
C TYR A 395 -18.13 -20.91 -17.15
N VAL A 396 -19.31 -20.45 -16.73
CA VAL A 396 -19.65 -20.18 -15.32
C VAL A 396 -20.97 -20.83 -14.99
N THR A 397 -21.14 -21.28 -13.74
CA THR A 397 -22.43 -21.78 -13.26
C THR A 397 -23.06 -20.74 -12.35
N VAL A 398 -24.21 -20.21 -12.74
CA VAL A 398 -24.97 -19.19 -12.00
C VAL A 398 -26.42 -19.61 -11.99
N ASN A 399 -27.08 -19.58 -10.83
CA ASN A 399 -28.49 -19.98 -10.68
C ASN A 399 -28.79 -21.36 -11.31
N ASN A 400 -27.90 -22.33 -11.09
CA ASN A 400 -27.93 -23.69 -11.66
C ASN A 400 -27.91 -23.76 -13.20
N LYS A 401 -27.54 -22.67 -13.89
CA LYS A 401 -27.35 -22.65 -15.35
C LYS A 401 -25.87 -22.56 -15.68
N LYS A 402 -25.39 -23.45 -16.55
CA LYS A 402 -24.04 -23.39 -17.11
C LYS A 402 -24.04 -22.45 -18.32
N ILE A 403 -23.34 -21.33 -18.20
CA ILE A 403 -23.34 -20.25 -19.21
C ILE A 403 -21.93 -20.11 -19.78
N GLN A 404 -21.81 -20.21 -21.10
CA GLN A 404 -20.63 -19.80 -21.86
C GLN A 404 -20.57 -18.27 -21.89
N ILE A 405 -19.58 -17.69 -21.23
CA ILE A 405 -19.49 -16.25 -20.99
C ILE A 405 -19.14 -15.52 -22.29
N GLU A 406 -19.90 -14.48 -22.62
CA GLU A 406 -19.56 -13.53 -23.68
C GLU A 406 -19.14 -12.18 -23.08
N ARG A 407 -19.94 -11.68 -22.13
CA ARG A 407 -19.74 -10.39 -21.46
C ARG A 407 -20.01 -10.49 -19.97
N ILE A 408 -19.13 -9.88 -19.17
CA ILE A 408 -19.36 -9.57 -17.77
C ILE A 408 -19.51 -8.05 -17.63
N PHE A 409 -20.52 -7.60 -16.89
CA PHE A 409 -20.78 -6.19 -16.67
C PHE A 409 -20.96 -5.87 -15.19
N LEU A 410 -20.24 -4.87 -14.70
CA LEU A 410 -20.33 -4.43 -13.30
C LEU A 410 -21.08 -3.10 -13.22
N ARG A 411 -22.23 -3.11 -12.54
CA ARG A 411 -22.94 -1.87 -12.17
C ARG A 411 -22.36 -1.35 -10.87
N ILE A 412 -21.71 -0.19 -10.93
CA ILE A 412 -21.10 0.47 -9.77
C ILE A 412 -21.92 1.71 -9.41
N GLU A 413 -22.34 1.81 -8.16
CA GLU A 413 -23.06 2.97 -7.62
C GLU A 413 -22.31 3.54 -6.41
N GLY A 414 -21.40 4.47 -6.68
CA GLY A 414 -20.54 5.08 -5.67
C GLY A 414 -19.39 4.18 -5.21
N GLY A 415 -18.83 4.49 -4.04
CA GLY A 415 -17.63 3.85 -3.50
C GLY A 415 -16.33 4.57 -3.89
N SER A 416 -15.20 4.02 -3.44
CA SER A 416 -13.87 4.57 -3.75
C SER A 416 -13.27 3.88 -4.96
N PHE A 417 -12.24 4.49 -5.58
CA PHE A 417 -11.54 3.88 -6.72
C PHE A 417 -11.02 2.45 -6.43
N TRP A 418 -10.67 2.16 -5.17
CA TRP A 418 -10.13 0.87 -4.73
C TRP A 418 -11.20 -0.10 -4.22
N LEU A 419 -12.32 0.42 -3.72
CA LEU A 419 -13.45 -0.34 -3.20
C LEU A 419 -14.74 0.26 -3.80
N PRO A 420 -15.02 -0.02 -5.08
CA PRO A 420 -16.24 0.44 -5.71
C PRO A 420 -17.43 -0.30 -5.09
N ASN A 421 -18.54 0.40 -4.92
CA ASN A 421 -19.77 -0.22 -4.45
C ASN A 421 -20.48 -0.88 -5.65
N VAL A 422 -20.22 -2.16 -5.85
CA VAL A 422 -20.79 -2.94 -6.96
C VAL A 422 -22.21 -3.37 -6.59
N LYS A 423 -23.21 -2.77 -7.22
CA LYS A 423 -24.63 -3.08 -6.98
C LYS A 423 -25.00 -4.48 -7.47
N TYR A 424 -24.52 -4.83 -8.65
CA TYR A 424 -24.67 -6.17 -9.22
C TYR A 424 -23.64 -6.42 -10.32
N VAL A 425 -23.41 -7.69 -10.57
CA VAL A 425 -22.68 -8.19 -11.73
C VAL A 425 -23.66 -8.88 -12.67
N GLU A 426 -23.64 -8.48 -13.93
CA GLU A 426 -24.44 -9.08 -14.99
C GLU A 426 -23.53 -9.92 -15.88
N ILE A 427 -23.91 -11.18 -16.09
CA ILE A 427 -23.20 -12.14 -16.92
C ILE A 427 -24.11 -12.46 -18.09
N LYS A 428 -23.64 -12.15 -19.29
CA LYS A 428 -24.33 -12.42 -20.55
C LYS A 428 -23.54 -13.44 -21.36
N GLY A 429 -24.25 -14.40 -21.94
CA GLY A 429 -23.63 -15.45 -22.74
C GLY A 429 -24.62 -16.50 -23.21
N MET A 430 -24.12 -17.63 -23.71
CA MET A 430 -24.95 -18.72 -24.22
C MET A 430 -25.15 -19.79 -23.15
N ASN A 431 -26.38 -20.25 -22.93
CA ASN A 431 -26.61 -21.39 -22.03
C ASN A 431 -26.21 -22.69 -22.72
N ALA A 432 -25.31 -23.45 -22.08
CA ALA A 432 -24.72 -24.66 -22.65
C ALA A 432 -25.73 -25.83 -22.81
N SER A 433 -26.87 -25.80 -22.12
CA SER A 433 -27.85 -26.91 -22.17
C SER A 433 -28.86 -26.79 -23.31
N ASN A 434 -29.19 -25.57 -23.74
CA ASN A 434 -30.26 -25.29 -24.70
C ASN A 434 -29.84 -24.30 -25.80
N ASN A 435 -28.59 -23.86 -25.80
CA ASN A 435 -28.01 -22.92 -26.75
C ASN A 435 -28.77 -21.59 -26.88
N THR A 436 -29.45 -21.14 -25.82
CA THR A 436 -30.17 -19.87 -25.80
C THR A 436 -29.33 -18.76 -25.16
N LEU A 437 -29.36 -17.56 -25.74
CA LEU A 437 -28.74 -16.38 -25.14
C LEU A 437 -29.38 -16.07 -23.78
N THR A 438 -28.57 -16.05 -22.73
CA THR A 438 -29.00 -15.91 -21.34
C THR A 438 -28.25 -14.76 -20.68
N THR A 439 -28.95 -13.98 -19.86
CA THR A 439 -28.35 -12.93 -19.02
C THR A 439 -28.76 -13.19 -17.58
N GLU A 440 -27.78 -13.39 -16.70
CA GLU A 440 -27.98 -13.60 -15.26
C GLU A 440 -27.36 -12.45 -14.47
N ARG A 441 -27.98 -12.09 -13.34
CA ARG A 441 -27.47 -11.04 -12.45
C ARG A 441 -27.20 -11.60 -11.06
N ILE A 442 -26.04 -11.27 -10.53
CA ILE A 442 -25.58 -11.62 -9.18
C ILE A 442 -25.46 -10.34 -8.38
N LYS A 443 -26.13 -10.26 -7.23
CA LYS A 443 -25.88 -9.20 -6.25
C LYS A 443 -24.63 -9.56 -5.45
N ILE A 444 -23.73 -8.59 -5.29
CA ILE A 444 -22.46 -8.75 -4.56
C ILE A 444 -22.52 -7.99 -3.25
#